data_AF-H2XLB9-F1
#
_entry.id   AF-H2XLB9-F1
#
_cell.length_a   1.000
_cell.length_b   1.000
_cell.length_c   1.000
_cell.angle_alpha   90.00
_cell.angle_beta   90.00
_cell.angle_gamma   90.00
#
_symmetry.space_group_name_H-M   'P 1'
#
loop_
_entity.id
_entity.type
_entity.pdbx_description
1 polymer ?
#
loop_
_entity_poly.entity_id
_entity_poly.type
_entity_poly.pdbx_seq_one_letter_code
_entity_poly.pdbx_strand_id
1 'polypeptide(L)'
;MSDYFINESFFLEKKRALVKIWLRLGLNKQQIEEKWNTRIKSELENTIERLLEEELNNEKELQHNLARYTEEVELIQRQLGLREDVLEILANGGDGTQRGGLVAKEEKARKRFHELNEIREKRMKIFVEIQKEEGNLCVMLGEDCVFANDPNPDLSQNNIDAALKRNVELTDEYDRRFAVYTKIRSSLTALLGKCQQSAIKPIFREISQSSGDDGPPQAMSENYLEQLYIL
;
A
#
# COMPACT_ATOMS: atom_id res chain seq x y z
N MET A 1 -18.75 35.23 -16.32
CA MET A 1 -18.89 35.12 -17.80
C MET A 1 -18.42 36.43 -18.43
N SER A 2 -17.12 36.69 -18.44
CA SER A 2 -16.56 37.86 -19.13
C SER A 2 -15.16 37.50 -19.61
N ASP A 3 -14.85 37.95 -20.82
CA ASP A 3 -13.49 38.10 -21.38
C ASP A 3 -12.98 37.04 -22.37
N TYR A 4 -13.86 36.29 -23.04
CA TYR A 4 -13.60 35.87 -24.42
C TYR A 4 -14.32 36.82 -25.38
N PHE A 5 -14.02 38.11 -25.29
CA PHE A 5 -14.23 39.00 -26.43
C PHE A 5 -13.22 38.56 -27.49
N ILE A 6 -13.66 37.71 -28.43
CA ILE A 6 -13.07 37.74 -29.77
C ILE A 6 -13.09 39.21 -30.13
N ASN A 7 -11.92 39.82 -30.22
CA ASN A 7 -11.81 41.26 -30.41
C ASN A 7 -12.56 41.59 -31.69
N GLU A 8 -13.80 42.05 -31.56
CA GLU A 8 -14.76 42.13 -32.67
C GLU A 8 -14.18 43.05 -33.75
N SER A 9 -13.38 44.02 -33.30
CA SER A 9 -12.55 44.89 -34.13
C SER A 9 -11.54 44.12 -35.00
N PHE A 10 -10.82 43.13 -34.47
CA PHE A 10 -9.87 42.30 -35.22
C PHE A 10 -10.59 41.47 -36.29
N PHE A 11 -11.71 40.84 -35.93
CA PHE A 11 -12.46 40.01 -36.87
C PHE A 11 -13.08 40.85 -38.00
N LEU A 12 -13.65 42.01 -37.66
CA LEU A 12 -14.14 43.00 -38.62
C LEU A 12 -13.02 43.54 -39.51
N GLU A 13 -11.83 43.80 -38.96
CA GLU A 13 -10.67 44.25 -39.72
C GLU A 13 -10.23 43.22 -40.75
N LYS A 14 -10.09 41.94 -40.34
CA LYS A 14 -9.72 40.85 -41.25
C LYS A 14 -10.80 40.59 -42.30
N LYS A 15 -12.08 40.61 -41.92
CA LYS A 15 -13.20 40.54 -42.87
C LYS A 15 -13.12 41.65 -43.93
N ARG A 16 -12.93 42.91 -43.51
CA ARG A 16 -12.79 44.05 -44.42
C ARG A 16 -11.59 43.90 -45.36
N ALA A 17 -10.45 43.42 -44.85
CA ALA A 17 -9.25 43.19 -45.66
C ALA A 17 -9.49 42.12 -46.75
N LEU A 18 -10.12 40.99 -46.39
CA LEU A 18 -10.49 39.93 -47.31
C LEU A 18 -11.47 40.41 -48.39
N VAL A 19 -12.49 41.16 -48.01
CA VAL A 19 -13.46 41.74 -48.96
C VAL A 19 -12.76 42.68 -49.95
N LYS A 20 -11.82 43.52 -49.49
CA LYS A 20 -11.03 44.40 -50.38
C LYS A 20 -10.20 43.59 -51.39
N ILE A 21 -9.60 42.48 -50.97
CA ILE A 21 -8.82 41.62 -51.86
C ILE A 21 -9.73 40.96 -52.90
N TRP A 22 -10.88 40.41 -52.50
CA TRP A 22 -11.80 39.77 -53.44
C TRP A 22 -12.43 40.74 -54.44
N LEU A 23 -12.72 41.97 -54.03
CA LEU A 23 -13.15 43.03 -54.95
C LEU A 23 -12.07 43.34 -56.00
N ARG A 24 -10.78 43.40 -55.60
CA ARG A 24 -9.65 43.61 -56.54
C ARG A 24 -9.46 42.46 -57.52
N LEU A 25 -9.83 41.24 -57.12
CA LEU A 25 -9.81 40.05 -57.97
C LEU A 25 -11.03 39.94 -58.91
N GLY A 26 -11.93 40.93 -58.89
CA GLY A 26 -13.08 41.00 -59.79
C GLY A 26 -14.31 40.23 -59.32
N LEU A 27 -14.36 39.77 -58.06
CA LEU A 27 -15.57 39.15 -57.52
C LEU A 27 -16.65 40.21 -57.25
N ASN A 28 -17.89 39.89 -57.62
CA ASN A 28 -19.03 40.73 -57.28
C ASN A 28 -19.48 40.51 -55.83
N LYS A 29 -20.34 41.41 -55.32
CA LYS A 29 -20.83 41.35 -53.93
C LYS A 29 -21.51 40.02 -53.58
N GLN A 30 -22.26 39.44 -54.52
CA GLN A 30 -22.98 38.19 -54.29
C GLN A 30 -22.01 37.01 -54.14
N GLN A 31 -21.00 36.91 -55.00
CA GLN A 31 -19.95 35.90 -54.93
C GLN A 31 -19.08 36.02 -53.66
N ILE A 32 -18.83 37.25 -53.21
CA ILE A 32 -18.11 37.53 -51.97
C ILE A 32 -18.92 37.06 -50.76
N GLU A 33 -20.21 37.41 -50.72
CA GLU A 33 -21.11 37.03 -49.63
C GLU A 33 -21.30 35.50 -49.59
N GLU A 34 -21.43 34.88 -50.76
CA GLU A 34 -21.52 33.43 -50.87
C GLU A 34 -20.23 32.76 -50.37
N LYS A 35 -19.04 33.20 -50.81
CA LYS A 35 -17.76 32.65 -50.31
C LYS A 35 -17.57 32.87 -48.82
N TRP A 36 -17.99 34.03 -48.30
CA TRP A 36 -17.91 34.32 -46.88
C TRP A 36 -18.79 33.37 -46.07
N ASN A 37 -20.06 33.23 -46.46
CA ASN A 37 -21.03 32.43 -45.71
C ASN A 37 -20.83 30.92 -45.87
N THR A 38 -20.52 30.44 -47.08
CA THR A 38 -20.39 29.00 -47.35
C THR A 38 -19.06 28.40 -46.89
N ARG A 39 -18.01 29.21 -46.80
CA ARG A 39 -16.65 28.70 -46.53
C ARG A 39 -16.02 29.27 -45.27
N ILE A 40 -16.08 30.59 -45.05
CA ILE A 40 -15.43 31.17 -43.87
C ILE A 40 -16.31 30.99 -42.63
N LYS A 41 -17.59 31.33 -42.75
CA LYS A 41 -18.54 31.23 -41.65
C LYS A 41 -18.77 29.77 -41.23
N SER A 42 -19.01 28.88 -42.18
CA SER A 42 -19.20 27.44 -41.92
C SER A 42 -17.98 26.80 -41.23
N GLU A 43 -16.75 27.07 -41.70
CA GLU A 43 -15.53 26.53 -41.07
C GLU A 43 -15.32 27.09 -39.66
N LEU A 44 -15.67 28.35 -39.42
CA LEU A 44 -15.62 28.94 -38.09
C LEU A 44 -16.67 28.33 -37.17
N GLU A 45 -17.91 28.17 -37.63
CA GLU A 45 -18.99 27.53 -36.88
C GLU A 45 -18.60 26.08 -36.53
N ASN A 46 -18.13 25.30 -37.51
CA ASN A 46 -17.64 23.93 -37.29
C ASN A 46 -16.47 23.86 -36.29
N THR A 47 -15.53 24.81 -36.37
CA THR A 47 -14.39 24.84 -35.45
C THR A 47 -14.82 25.21 -34.04
N ILE A 48 -15.72 26.18 -33.89
CA ILE A 48 -16.26 26.59 -32.59
C ILE A 48 -17.08 25.45 -31.98
N GLU A 49 -17.93 24.79 -32.76
CA GLU A 49 -18.74 23.66 -32.31
C GLU A 49 -17.87 22.51 -31.80
N ARG A 50 -16.82 22.14 -32.55
CA ARG A 50 -15.86 21.11 -32.12
C ARG A 50 -15.12 21.49 -30.83
N LEU A 51 -14.65 22.74 -30.72
CA LEU A 51 -13.99 23.21 -29.50
C LEU A 51 -14.94 23.22 -28.30
N LEU A 52 -16.20 23.61 -28.50
CA LEU A 52 -17.23 23.57 -27.46
C LEU A 52 -17.53 22.13 -27.02
N GLU A 53 -17.59 21.19 -27.96
CA GLU A 53 -17.82 19.77 -27.67
C GLU A 53 -16.64 19.16 -26.91
N GLU A 54 -15.40 19.43 -27.32
CA GLU A 54 -14.18 19.03 -26.62
C GLU A 54 -14.17 19.59 -25.18
N GLU A 55 -14.49 20.87 -25.02
CA GLU A 55 -14.56 21.53 -23.71
C GLU A 55 -15.63 20.94 -22.80
N LEU A 56 -16.82 20.65 -23.34
CA LEU A 56 -17.90 20.00 -22.60
C LEU A 56 -17.52 18.58 -22.16
N ASN A 57 -16.84 17.83 -23.02
CA ASN A 57 -16.36 16.49 -22.69
C ASN A 57 -15.28 16.53 -21.60
N ASN A 58 -14.35 17.48 -21.69
CA ASN A 58 -13.32 17.70 -20.67
C ASN A 58 -13.95 18.06 -19.31
N GLU A 59 -14.98 18.91 -19.28
CA GLU A 59 -15.67 19.25 -18.05
C GLU A 59 -16.37 18.03 -17.42
N LYS A 60 -17.06 17.21 -18.23
CA LYS A 60 -17.69 15.96 -17.77
C LYS A 60 -16.67 14.99 -17.18
N GLU A 61 -15.52 14.84 -17.85
CA GLU A 61 -14.45 13.96 -17.37
C GLU A 61 -13.89 14.45 -16.03
N LEU A 62 -13.65 15.75 -15.88
CA LEU A 62 -13.19 16.34 -14.62
C LEU A 62 -14.19 16.12 -13.49
N GLN A 63 -15.49 16.31 -13.74
CA GLN A 63 -16.52 16.06 -12.73
C GLN A 63 -16.58 14.58 -12.34
N HIS A 64 -16.47 13.68 -13.31
CA HIS A 64 -16.45 12.24 -13.07
C HIS A 64 -15.23 11.83 -12.23
N ASN A 65 -14.04 12.30 -12.60
CA ASN A 65 -12.81 12.03 -11.87
C ASN A 65 -12.86 12.59 -10.45
N LEU A 66 -13.37 13.81 -10.27
CA LEU A 66 -13.53 14.41 -8.95
C LEU A 66 -14.46 13.57 -8.06
N ALA A 67 -15.61 13.13 -8.58
CA ALA A 67 -16.53 12.27 -7.82
C ALA A 67 -15.85 10.97 -7.41
N ARG A 68 -15.17 10.32 -8.35
CA ARG A 68 -14.45 9.07 -8.11
C ARG A 68 -13.34 9.23 -7.05
N TYR A 69 -12.46 10.22 -7.18
CA TYR A 69 -11.39 10.43 -6.19
C TYR A 69 -11.95 10.79 -4.80
N THR A 70 -13.06 11.50 -4.75
CA THR A 70 -13.72 11.83 -3.48
C THR A 70 -14.23 10.55 -2.78
N GLU A 71 -14.90 9.67 -3.51
CA GLU A 71 -15.35 8.36 -2.99
C GLU A 71 -14.17 7.47 -2.56
N GLU A 72 -13.12 7.41 -3.37
CA GLU A 72 -11.94 6.61 -3.06
C GLU A 72 -11.20 7.14 -1.81
N VAL A 73 -11.11 8.45 -1.65
CA VAL A 73 -10.53 9.08 -0.45
C VAL A 73 -11.35 8.72 0.79
N GLU A 74 -12.68 8.81 0.75
CA GLU A 74 -13.53 8.43 1.87
C GLU A 74 -13.33 6.98 2.30
N LEU A 75 -13.25 6.07 1.32
CA LEU A 75 -13.01 4.66 1.60
C LEU A 75 -11.66 4.44 2.28
N ILE A 76 -10.59 5.05 1.76
CA ILE A 76 -9.25 4.92 2.36
C ILE A 76 -9.20 5.55 3.75
N GLN A 77 -9.84 6.70 3.97
CA GLN A 77 -9.93 7.32 5.29
C GLN A 77 -10.60 6.41 6.31
N ARG A 78 -11.70 5.76 5.94
CA ARG A 78 -12.38 4.77 6.80
C ARG A 78 -11.45 3.60 7.13
N GLN A 79 -10.73 3.06 6.14
CA GLN A 79 -9.75 1.98 6.35
C GLN A 79 -8.59 2.40 7.26
N LEU A 80 -8.19 3.67 7.22
CA LEU A 80 -7.12 4.23 8.05
C LEU A 80 -7.59 4.72 9.42
N GLY A 81 -8.89 4.64 9.71
CA GLY A 81 -9.50 5.20 10.92
C GLY A 81 -9.39 6.72 11.03
N LEU A 82 -9.23 7.43 9.90
CA LEU A 82 -9.13 8.88 9.85
C LEU A 82 -10.52 9.51 9.71
N ARG A 83 -10.77 10.59 10.46
CA ARG A 83 -11.94 11.45 10.29
C ARG A 83 -11.44 12.80 9.77
N GLU A 84 -11.35 12.90 8.45
CA GLU A 84 -11.15 14.19 7.80
C GLU A 84 -12.43 14.55 7.07
N ASP A 85 -12.82 15.82 7.17
CA ASP A 85 -13.97 16.31 6.42
C ASP A 85 -13.60 16.39 4.94
N VAL A 86 -14.18 15.51 4.14
CA VAL A 86 -14.13 15.53 2.67
C VAL A 86 -14.56 16.90 2.13
N LEU A 87 -15.39 17.61 2.90
CA LEU A 87 -15.77 18.99 2.65
C LEU A 87 -14.57 19.95 2.55
N GLU A 88 -13.45 19.69 3.24
CA GLU A 88 -12.23 20.50 3.10
C GLU A 88 -11.52 20.28 1.76
N ILE A 89 -11.61 19.07 1.17
CA ILE A 89 -11.10 18.80 -0.18
C ILE A 89 -11.93 19.58 -1.20
N LEU A 90 -13.24 19.69 -0.97
CA LEU A 90 -14.17 20.42 -1.82
C LEU A 90 -14.20 21.94 -1.54
N ALA A 91 -13.67 22.37 -0.39
CA ALA A 91 -13.60 23.76 0.04
C ALA A 91 -12.46 24.51 -0.67
N ASN A 92 -12.89 25.49 -1.47
CA ASN A 92 -12.20 26.66 -2.01
C ASN A 92 -10.71 26.53 -2.40
N GLY A 93 -10.47 26.56 -3.72
CA GLY A 93 -9.18 26.79 -4.36
C GLY A 93 -9.30 27.27 -5.81
N GLY A 94 -10.36 28.01 -6.15
CA GLY A 94 -10.63 28.44 -7.53
C GLY A 94 -10.43 29.93 -7.74
N ASP A 95 -9.80 30.30 -8.86
CA ASP A 95 -9.50 31.66 -9.34
C ASP A 95 -10.76 32.44 -9.79
N GLY A 96 -11.90 32.24 -9.12
CA GLY A 96 -13.20 32.83 -9.46
C GLY A 96 -13.89 32.29 -10.73
N THR A 97 -13.21 31.50 -11.56
CA THR A 97 -13.79 30.84 -12.74
C THR A 97 -14.26 29.41 -12.42
N GLN A 98 -15.44 29.01 -12.93
CA GLN A 98 -16.02 27.67 -12.68
C GLN A 98 -15.07 26.53 -13.07
N ARG A 99 -14.40 26.64 -14.22
CA ARG A 99 -13.45 25.61 -14.70
C ARG A 99 -12.14 25.58 -13.91
N GLY A 100 -11.56 26.74 -13.60
CA GLY A 100 -10.36 26.82 -12.76
C GLY A 100 -10.58 26.25 -11.35
N GLY A 101 -11.79 26.49 -10.80
CA GLY A 101 -12.21 25.87 -9.55
C GLY A 101 -12.38 24.34 -9.64
N LEU A 102 -12.87 23.81 -10.75
CA LEU A 102 -13.06 22.37 -10.92
C LEU A 102 -11.73 21.61 -11.08
N VAL A 103 -10.83 22.12 -11.93
CA VAL A 103 -9.50 21.52 -12.12
C VAL A 103 -8.71 21.51 -10.82
N ALA A 104 -8.70 22.63 -10.08
CA ALA A 104 -8.01 22.71 -8.79
C ALA A 104 -8.58 21.74 -7.75
N LYS A 105 -9.91 21.53 -7.74
CA LYS A 105 -10.56 20.56 -6.85
C LYS A 105 -10.21 19.12 -7.22
N GLU A 106 -10.23 18.77 -8.52
CA GLU A 106 -9.83 17.44 -8.99
C GLU A 106 -8.38 17.17 -8.62
N GLU A 107 -7.47 18.11 -8.89
CA GLU A 107 -6.06 17.95 -8.60
C GLU A 107 -5.82 17.76 -7.09
N LYS A 108 -6.52 18.52 -6.25
CA LYS A 108 -6.45 18.38 -4.79
C LYS A 108 -6.96 17.02 -4.31
N ALA A 109 -8.10 16.56 -4.83
CA ALA A 109 -8.64 15.25 -4.51
C ALA A 109 -7.69 14.12 -4.93
N ARG A 110 -7.12 14.20 -6.14
CA ARG A 110 -6.16 13.23 -6.67
C ARG A 110 -4.87 13.17 -5.84
N LYS A 111 -4.30 14.33 -5.46
CA LYS A 111 -3.13 14.37 -4.58
C LYS A 111 -3.44 13.72 -3.23
N ARG A 112 -4.58 14.06 -2.64
CA ARG A 112 -4.99 13.49 -1.36
C ARG A 112 -5.20 11.98 -1.42
N PHE A 113 -5.81 11.49 -2.50
CA PHE A 113 -5.94 10.06 -2.78
C PHE A 113 -4.58 9.36 -2.79
N HIS A 114 -3.59 9.90 -3.51
CA HIS A 114 -2.26 9.30 -3.57
C HIS A 114 -1.56 9.29 -2.21
N GLU A 115 -1.60 10.39 -1.47
CA GLU A 115 -1.03 10.47 -0.12
C GLU A 115 -1.63 9.42 0.83
N LEU A 116 -2.96 9.32 0.86
CA LEU A 116 -3.64 8.36 1.73
C LEU A 116 -3.40 6.92 1.28
N ASN A 117 -3.35 6.67 -0.03
CA ASN A 117 -3.05 5.34 -0.54
C ASN A 117 -1.61 4.91 -0.18
N GLU A 118 -0.63 5.81 -0.25
CA GLU A 118 0.73 5.51 0.21
C GLU A 118 0.78 5.16 1.70
N ILE A 119 0.03 5.90 2.54
CA ILE A 119 -0.07 5.61 3.98
C ILE A 119 -0.70 4.23 4.19
N ARG A 120 -1.79 3.94 3.47
CA ARG A 120 -2.47 2.64 3.52
C ARG A 120 -1.54 1.50 3.15
N GLU A 121 -0.80 1.62 2.06
CA GLU A 121 0.15 0.59 1.63
C GLU A 121 1.28 0.37 2.64
N LYS A 122 1.83 1.45 3.21
CA LYS A 122 2.86 1.36 4.26
C LYS A 122 2.32 0.66 5.50
N ARG A 123 1.13 1.03 5.97
CA ARG A 123 0.48 0.41 7.13
C ARG A 123 0.12 -1.05 6.88
N MET A 124 -0.37 -1.38 5.69
CA MET A 124 -0.68 -2.77 5.33
C MET A 124 0.58 -3.63 5.36
N LYS A 125 1.71 -3.16 4.82
CA LYS A 125 2.98 -3.89 4.88
C LYS A 125 3.41 -4.18 6.32
N ILE A 126 3.38 -3.16 7.18
CA ILE A 126 3.69 -3.30 8.61
C ILE A 126 2.74 -4.31 9.27
N PHE A 127 1.44 -4.23 8.99
CA PHE A 127 0.46 -5.13 9.59
C PHE A 127 0.67 -6.59 9.19
N VAL A 128 0.99 -6.85 7.92
CA VAL A 128 1.31 -8.20 7.43
C VAL A 128 2.56 -8.77 8.10
N GLU A 129 3.58 -7.95 8.34
CA GLU A 129 4.78 -8.36 9.08
C GLU A 129 4.44 -8.73 10.53
N ILE A 130 3.64 -7.89 11.21
CA ILE A 130 3.15 -8.15 12.57
C ILE A 130 2.36 -9.46 12.62
N GLN A 131 1.41 -9.69 11.70
CA GLN A 131 0.62 -10.93 11.62
C GLN A 131 1.51 -12.17 11.47
N LYS A 132 2.56 -12.08 10.65
CA LYS A 132 3.50 -13.18 10.44
C LYS A 132 4.29 -13.49 11.70
N GLU A 133 4.78 -12.46 12.39
CA GLU A 133 5.49 -12.63 13.66
C GLU A 133 4.59 -13.20 14.75
N GLU A 134 3.36 -12.68 14.87
CA GLU A 134 2.35 -13.18 15.81
C GLU A 134 2.08 -14.67 15.55
N GLY A 135 1.83 -15.04 14.29
CA GLY A 135 1.56 -16.41 13.89
C GLY A 135 2.68 -17.37 14.27
N ASN A 136 3.95 -16.96 14.10
CA ASN A 136 5.08 -17.77 14.51
C ASN A 136 5.16 -17.92 16.03
N LEU A 137 4.99 -16.83 16.78
CA LEU A 137 5.04 -16.85 18.24
C LEU A 137 3.91 -17.70 18.84
N CYS A 138 2.69 -17.53 18.35
CA CYS A 138 1.53 -18.32 18.76
C CYS A 138 1.74 -19.82 18.51
N VAL A 139 2.30 -20.22 17.36
CA VAL A 139 2.65 -21.63 17.10
C VAL A 139 3.70 -22.15 18.09
N MET A 140 4.73 -21.36 18.41
CA MET A 140 5.76 -21.76 19.39
C MET A 140 5.20 -21.86 20.81
N LEU A 141 4.25 -21.00 21.17
CA LEU A 141 3.64 -20.92 22.50
C LEU A 141 2.44 -21.87 22.67
N GLY A 142 1.88 -22.38 21.58
CA GLY A 142 0.62 -23.13 21.58
C GLY A 142 -0.59 -22.26 21.93
N GLU A 143 -0.56 -20.97 21.54
CA GLU A 143 -1.65 -20.00 21.75
C GLU A 143 -2.42 -19.73 20.46
N ASP A 144 -3.66 -19.26 20.57
CA ASP A 144 -4.46 -18.85 19.42
C ASP A 144 -3.98 -17.48 18.89
N CYS A 145 -3.89 -17.34 17.55
CA CYS A 145 -3.53 -16.08 16.91
C CYS A 145 -4.77 -15.20 16.70
N VAL A 146 -4.75 -13.97 17.22
CA VAL A 146 -5.91 -13.07 17.12
C VAL A 146 -5.90 -12.32 15.78
N PHE A 147 -4.74 -11.86 15.32
CA PHE A 147 -4.66 -11.04 14.11
C PHE A 147 -4.23 -11.82 12.86
N ALA A 148 -3.61 -12.99 12.98
CA ALA A 148 -2.99 -13.71 11.87
C ALA A 148 -3.93 -14.14 10.70
N ASN A 149 -5.25 -14.05 10.88
CA ASN A 149 -6.23 -14.58 9.91
C ASN A 149 -7.22 -13.54 9.34
N ASP A 150 -7.05 -12.25 9.62
CA ASP A 150 -7.95 -11.23 9.06
C ASP A 150 -7.53 -10.84 7.63
N PRO A 151 -8.34 -11.16 6.59
CA PRO A 151 -8.04 -10.79 5.21
C PRO A 151 -8.27 -9.30 4.91
N ASN A 152 -8.94 -8.57 5.80
CA ASN A 152 -9.27 -7.16 5.59
C ASN A 152 -9.09 -6.34 6.88
N PRO A 153 -7.85 -6.23 7.37
CA PRO A 153 -7.58 -5.65 8.67
C PRO A 153 -7.91 -4.17 8.72
N ASP A 154 -8.45 -3.73 9.86
CA ASP A 154 -8.53 -2.30 10.18
C ASP A 154 -7.10 -1.73 10.29
N LEU A 155 -6.76 -0.76 9.43
CA LEU A 155 -5.45 -0.12 9.41
C LEU A 155 -5.43 1.19 10.21
N SER A 156 -6.38 1.36 11.13
CA SER A 156 -6.33 2.41 12.13
C SER A 156 -5.05 2.31 12.96
N GLN A 157 -4.51 3.46 13.36
CA GLN A 157 -3.29 3.49 14.17
C GLN A 157 -3.48 2.70 15.47
N ASN A 158 -4.65 2.81 16.10
CA ASN A 158 -4.99 2.10 17.32
C ASN A 158 -4.93 0.58 17.14
N ASN A 159 -5.37 0.05 15.99
CA ASN A 159 -5.32 -1.39 15.74
C ASN A 159 -3.89 -1.86 15.49
N ILE A 160 -3.07 -1.08 14.77
CA ILE A 160 -1.64 -1.37 14.57
C ILE A 160 -0.90 -1.38 15.92
N ASP A 161 -1.15 -0.36 16.76
CA ASP A 161 -0.52 -0.26 18.08
C ASP A 161 -0.94 -1.41 19.00
N ALA A 162 -2.22 -1.83 18.94
CA ALA A 162 -2.72 -2.98 19.68
C ALA A 162 -2.05 -4.30 19.24
N ALA A 163 -1.91 -4.51 17.93
CA ALA A 163 -1.26 -5.70 17.38
C ALA A 163 0.24 -5.73 17.72
N LEU A 164 0.94 -4.60 17.62
CA LEU A 164 2.33 -4.46 18.07
C LEU A 164 2.48 -4.78 19.56
N LYS A 165 1.61 -4.21 20.40
CA LYS A 165 1.63 -4.46 21.84
C LYS A 165 1.45 -5.96 22.14
N ARG A 166 0.52 -6.62 21.45
CA ARG A 166 0.30 -8.07 21.61
C ARG A 166 1.54 -8.88 21.22
N ASN A 167 2.22 -8.53 20.12
CA ASN A 167 3.47 -9.19 19.74
C ASN A 167 4.58 -9.04 20.78
N VAL A 168 4.69 -7.86 21.40
CA VAL A 168 5.63 -7.66 22.51
C VAL A 168 5.28 -8.56 23.70
N GLU A 169 4.00 -8.62 24.08
CA GLU A 169 3.54 -9.49 25.17
C GLU A 169 3.80 -10.98 24.88
N LEU A 170 3.58 -11.43 23.64
CA LEU A 170 3.89 -12.80 23.22
C LEU A 170 5.39 -13.08 23.24
N THR A 171 6.21 -12.12 22.82
CA THR A 171 7.68 -12.25 22.85
C THR A 171 8.17 -12.37 24.29
N ASP A 172 7.68 -11.52 25.20
CA ASP A 172 8.03 -11.58 26.63
C ASP A 172 7.64 -12.92 27.26
N GLU A 173 6.48 -13.46 26.89
CA GLU A 173 6.01 -14.75 27.39
C GLU A 173 6.83 -15.92 26.81
N TYR A 174 7.20 -15.85 25.53
CA TYR A 174 8.13 -16.80 24.91
C TYR A 174 9.46 -16.82 25.65
N ASP A 175 10.07 -15.66 25.89
CA ASP A 175 11.35 -15.55 26.60
C ASP A 175 11.25 -16.08 28.03
N ARG A 176 10.14 -15.80 28.73
CA ARG A 176 9.87 -16.36 30.07
C ARG A 176 9.82 -17.88 30.04
N ARG A 177 9.03 -18.48 29.13
CA ARG A 177 8.90 -19.95 29.03
C ARG A 177 10.22 -20.60 28.60
N PHE A 178 10.95 -19.96 27.68
CA PHE A 178 12.24 -20.43 27.22
C PHE A 178 13.30 -20.43 28.33
N ALA A 179 13.32 -19.42 29.19
CA ALA A 179 14.19 -19.36 30.36
C ALA A 179 13.90 -20.51 31.35
N VAL A 180 12.62 -20.79 31.62
CA VAL A 180 12.20 -21.93 32.47
C VAL A 180 12.61 -23.25 31.84
N TYR A 181 12.35 -23.44 30.55
CA TYR A 181 12.76 -24.62 29.80
C TYR A 181 14.27 -24.86 29.89
N THR A 182 15.08 -23.81 29.69
CA THR A 182 16.55 -23.88 29.76
C THR A 182 17.02 -24.31 31.15
N LYS A 183 16.39 -23.79 32.20
CA LYS A 183 16.68 -24.18 33.59
C LYS A 183 16.32 -25.64 33.88
N ILE A 184 15.16 -26.11 33.40
CA ILE A 184 14.74 -27.51 33.54
C ILE A 184 15.70 -28.42 32.78
N ARG A 185 16.01 -28.10 31.51
CA ARG A 185 16.92 -28.85 30.67
C ARG A 185 18.30 -29.01 31.31
N SER A 186 18.90 -27.91 31.76
CA SER A 186 20.20 -27.96 32.45
C SER A 186 20.18 -28.83 33.72
N SER A 187 19.09 -28.76 34.50
CA SER A 187 18.91 -29.58 35.69
C SER A 187 18.77 -31.07 35.35
N LEU A 188 18.01 -31.41 34.32
CA LEU A 188 17.86 -32.79 33.82
C LEU A 188 19.19 -33.33 33.28
N THR A 189 19.92 -32.55 32.48
CA THR A 189 21.24 -32.93 31.97
C THR A 189 22.22 -33.19 33.13
N ALA A 190 22.21 -32.35 34.17
CA ALA A 190 23.04 -32.56 35.35
C ALA A 190 22.66 -33.83 36.13
N LEU A 191 21.35 -34.13 36.27
CA LEU A 191 20.87 -35.36 36.91
C LEU A 191 21.25 -36.60 36.11
N LEU A 192 21.04 -36.60 34.79
CA LEU A 192 21.45 -37.69 33.90
C LEU A 192 22.96 -37.95 33.98
N GLY A 193 23.77 -36.88 33.97
CA GLY A 193 25.21 -36.99 34.15
C GLY A 193 25.60 -37.62 35.49
N LYS A 194 24.93 -37.26 36.59
CA LYS A 194 25.15 -37.89 37.91
C LYS A 194 24.74 -39.36 37.91
N CYS A 195 23.59 -39.71 37.35
CA CYS A 195 23.11 -41.10 37.25
C CYS A 195 24.07 -41.98 36.44
N GLN A 196 24.59 -41.48 35.31
CA GLN A 196 25.60 -42.19 34.53
C GLN A 196 26.89 -42.40 35.34
N GLN A 197 27.33 -41.41 36.10
CA GLN A 197 28.51 -41.53 36.96
C GLN A 197 28.31 -42.47 38.16
N SER A 198 27.12 -42.53 38.74
CA SER A 198 26.84 -43.35 39.94
C SER A 198 26.43 -44.79 39.61
N ALA A 199 25.73 -45.02 38.49
CA ALA A 199 25.22 -46.34 38.14
C ALA A 199 26.12 -47.08 37.13
N ILE A 200 26.65 -46.39 36.12
CA ILE A 200 27.35 -47.06 35.01
C ILE A 200 28.85 -47.26 35.32
N LYS A 201 29.51 -46.29 35.96
CA LYS A 201 30.94 -46.41 36.30
C LYS A 201 31.26 -47.56 37.27
N PRO A 202 30.49 -47.82 38.35
CA PRO A 202 30.79 -48.94 39.25
C PRO A 202 30.57 -50.29 38.57
N ILE A 203 29.51 -50.45 37.77
CA ILE A 203 29.24 -51.67 37.01
C ILE A 203 30.37 -51.98 36.02
N PHE A 204 30.85 -50.97 35.28
CA PHE A 204 32.02 -51.15 34.40
C PHE A 204 33.31 -51.48 35.16
N ARG A 205 33.50 -50.91 36.36
CA ARG A 205 34.64 -51.20 37.23
C ARG A 205 34.59 -52.62 37.79
N GLU A 206 33.41 -53.10 38.17
CA GLU A 206 33.19 -54.48 38.62
C GLU A 206 33.35 -55.49 37.47
N ILE A 207 32.82 -55.21 36.29
CA ILE A 207 33.02 -56.06 35.10
C ILE A 207 34.52 -56.18 34.77
N SER A 208 35.25 -55.06 34.77
CA SER A 208 36.70 -55.02 34.48
C SER A 208 37.56 -55.68 35.57
N GLN A 209 37.06 -55.77 36.80
CA GLN A 209 37.73 -56.48 37.92
C GLN A 209 37.36 -57.96 37.98
N SER A 210 36.19 -58.36 37.45
CA SER A 210 35.74 -59.76 37.37
C SER A 210 36.33 -60.54 36.19
N SER A 211 36.82 -59.85 35.16
CA SER A 211 37.62 -60.43 34.08
C SER A 211 39.07 -60.63 34.55
N GLY A 212 39.27 -61.62 35.41
CA GLY A 212 40.59 -62.16 35.70
C GLY A 212 41.15 -62.86 34.47
N ASP A 213 42.29 -62.35 33.99
CA ASP A 213 43.41 -63.10 33.40
C ASP A 213 43.27 -63.82 32.05
N ASP A 214 42.31 -63.46 31.19
CA ASP A 214 42.41 -63.79 29.76
C ASP A 214 42.18 -62.53 28.89
N GLY A 215 43.10 -62.30 27.95
CA GLY A 215 43.36 -61.02 27.26
C GLY A 215 42.20 -60.31 26.55
N PRO A 216 42.40 -59.05 26.12
CA PRO A 216 41.30 -58.14 25.80
C PRO A 216 40.68 -58.41 24.42
N PRO A 217 39.33 -58.41 24.26
CA PRO A 217 38.71 -58.14 22.98
C PRO A 217 38.65 -56.62 22.78
N GLN A 218 39.66 -56.09 22.09
CA GLN A 218 39.96 -54.68 21.89
C GLN A 218 39.04 -53.93 20.90
N ALA A 219 37.75 -54.29 20.77
CA ALA A 219 36.94 -53.79 19.63
C ALA A 219 35.50 -53.35 19.89
N MET A 220 34.99 -53.30 21.13
CA MET A 220 33.56 -52.98 21.35
C MET A 220 33.24 -51.88 22.38
N SER A 221 34.22 -51.17 22.95
CA SER A 221 33.91 -50.19 24.02
C SER A 221 33.73 -48.74 23.55
N GLU A 222 34.27 -48.34 22.40
CA GLU A 222 34.18 -46.93 21.96
C GLU A 222 32.91 -46.64 21.12
N ASN A 223 32.46 -47.59 20.30
CA ASN A 223 31.34 -47.36 19.38
C ASN A 223 29.95 -47.34 20.07
N TYR A 224 29.82 -47.96 21.25
CA TYR A 224 28.57 -47.93 22.02
C TYR A 224 28.36 -46.64 22.83
N LEU A 225 29.45 -45.93 23.15
CA LEU A 225 29.37 -44.65 23.85
C LEU A 225 28.94 -43.52 22.91
N GLU A 226 29.33 -43.55 21.63
CA GLU A 226 28.86 -42.57 20.65
C GLU A 226 27.37 -42.74 20.31
N GLN A 227 26.85 -43.97 20.27
CA GLN A 227 25.42 -44.22 19.98
C GLN A 227 24.48 -43.77 21.11
N LEU A 228 24.97 -43.66 22.36
CA LEU A 228 24.21 -43.15 23.50
C LEU A 228 24.22 -41.62 23.62
N TYR A 229 25.03 -40.92 22.82
CA TYR A 229 25.13 -39.46 22.84
C TYR A 229 24.24 -38.75 21.79
N ILE A 230 23.52 -39.51 20.94
CA ILE A 230 22.69 -38.99 19.83
C ILE A 230 21.17 -38.95 20.15
N LEU A 231 20.73 -39.38 21.34
CA LEU A 231 19.34 -39.22 21.82
C LEU A 231 19.25 -38.16 22.92
#